data_AF-A0A9E1KST8-F1
#
_entry.id   AF-A0A9E1KST8-F1
#
_cell.length_a   1.000
_cell.length_b   1.000
_cell.length_c   1.000
_cell.angle_alpha   90.00
_cell.angle_beta   90.00
_cell.angle_gamma   90.00
#
_symmetry.space_group_name_H-M   'P 1'
#
loop_
_entity.id
_entity.type
_entity.pdbx_description
1 polymer ?
#
loop_
_entity_poly.entity_id
_entity_poly.type
_entity_poly.pdbx_seq_one_letter_code
_entity_poly.pdbx_strand_id
1 'polypeptide(L)'
;MNDSKLKDLVNGSGFPLQIGLENYVNKTHLDHKWRVLSKEHAWKNEATGSSGFIDLILQDSEEIMVMIVECKRVKDTSWVFLVPDNMPPKRNKTKVWFTEIENKKVTKSYWEVARVIPESFESEFCVVMGQNKEKPLLERLTGDLVESVEGFAIQDTEVLNKNQYIGCYYLSVLVTTADLKKCCFNPDEISLDDGKIENMAFETVPYMSLFI
;
A
#
# COMPACT_ATOMS: atom_id res chain seq x y z
N MET A 1 13.61 17.41 28.90
CA MET A 1 14.02 16.23 28.10
C MET A 1 15.28 16.64 27.35
N ASN A 2 16.37 15.88 27.37
CA ASN A 2 17.60 16.24 26.62
C ASN A 2 17.35 16.10 25.11
N ASP A 3 17.88 17.01 24.29
CA ASP A 3 17.78 17.06 22.83
C ASP A 3 18.02 15.70 22.16
N SER A 4 18.93 14.88 22.68
CA SER A 4 19.15 13.52 22.17
C SER A 4 17.87 12.66 22.21
N LYS A 5 17.14 12.69 23.33
CA LYS A 5 15.88 11.94 23.47
C LYS A 5 14.77 12.49 22.59
N LEU A 6 14.77 13.81 22.34
CA LEU A 6 13.82 14.43 21.40
C LEU A 6 14.13 14.04 19.95
N LYS A 7 15.41 13.96 19.57
CA LYS A 7 15.83 13.44 18.26
C LYS A 7 15.39 12.00 18.07
N ASP A 8 15.59 11.15 19.07
CA ASP A 8 15.16 9.74 19.00
C ASP A 8 13.65 9.59 18.87
N LEU A 9 12.90 10.45 19.56
CA LEU A 9 11.43 10.50 19.46
C LEU A 9 10.98 10.88 18.05
N VAL A 10 11.50 11.98 17.49
CA VAL A 10 11.17 12.43 16.11
C VAL A 10 11.58 11.39 15.09
N ASN A 11 12.81 10.86 15.21
CA ASN A 11 13.28 9.80 14.34
C ASN A 11 12.51 8.49 14.53
N GLY A 12 11.69 8.35 15.57
CA GLY A 12 10.84 7.20 15.83
C GLY A 12 9.43 7.29 15.24
N SER A 13 8.94 8.49 14.92
CA SER A 13 7.50 8.77 14.79
C SER A 13 6.86 8.48 13.42
N GLY A 14 7.58 7.92 12.45
CA GLY A 14 7.06 7.68 11.09
C GLY A 14 7.02 8.94 10.21
N PHE A 15 6.63 10.10 10.75
CA PHE A 15 6.53 11.38 10.03
C PHE A 15 7.77 11.76 9.18
N PRO A 16 9.03 11.51 9.61
CA PRO A 16 10.18 11.80 8.74
C PRO A 16 10.16 11.06 7.40
N LEU A 17 9.64 9.82 7.36
CA LEU A 17 9.50 9.05 6.11
C LEU A 17 8.47 9.72 5.19
N GLN A 18 7.31 10.06 5.72
CA GLN A 18 6.23 10.72 5.00
C GLN A 18 6.68 12.08 4.42
N ILE A 19 7.29 12.94 5.24
CA ILE A 19 7.83 14.24 4.80
C ILE A 19 8.91 14.05 3.72
N GLY A 20 9.78 13.05 3.90
CA GLY A 20 10.80 12.71 2.91
C GLY A 20 10.22 12.27 1.57
N LEU A 21 9.19 11.41 1.60
CA LEU A 21 8.50 10.92 0.42
C LEU A 21 7.73 12.04 -0.30
N GLU A 22 6.98 12.86 0.42
CA GLU A 22 6.28 14.05 -0.12
C GLU A 22 7.26 14.94 -0.89
N ASN A 23 8.39 15.27 -0.26
CA ASN A 23 9.43 16.11 -0.86
C ASN A 23 10.07 15.45 -2.10
N TYR A 24 10.28 14.13 -2.07
CA TYR A 24 10.80 13.40 -3.22
C TYR A 24 9.83 13.47 -4.41
N VAL A 25 8.56 13.10 -4.21
CA VAL A 25 7.51 13.14 -5.24
C VAL A 25 7.38 14.54 -5.84
N ASN A 26 7.32 15.58 -5.01
CA ASN A 26 7.19 16.95 -5.51
C ASN A 26 8.42 17.40 -6.32
N LYS A 27 9.63 16.96 -5.96
CA LYS A 27 10.85 17.29 -6.70
C LYS A 27 10.95 16.57 -8.04
N THR A 28 10.47 15.34 -8.13
CA THR A 28 10.60 14.47 -9.32
C THR A 28 9.31 14.34 -10.12
N HIS A 29 8.26 15.11 -9.79
CA HIS A 29 6.94 15.02 -10.45
C HIS A 29 6.98 15.15 -11.97
N LEU A 30 7.95 15.89 -12.53
CA LEU A 30 8.11 16.01 -13.99
C LEU A 30 8.58 14.72 -14.65
N ASP A 31 9.25 13.83 -13.92
CA ASP A 31 9.81 12.57 -14.43
C ASP A 31 8.76 11.46 -14.43
N HIS A 32 7.98 11.36 -13.35
CA HIS A 32 7.01 10.27 -13.16
C HIS A 32 5.54 10.69 -13.32
N LYS A 33 5.24 11.99 -13.45
CA LYS A 33 3.88 12.54 -13.67
C LYS A 33 2.88 12.29 -12.54
N TRP A 34 3.37 12.11 -11.31
CA TRP A 34 2.53 12.07 -10.11
C TRP A 34 2.75 13.33 -9.29
N ARG A 35 1.69 13.83 -8.66
CA ARG A 35 1.75 14.97 -7.74
C ARG A 35 1.10 14.62 -6.41
N VAL A 36 1.53 15.28 -5.34
CA VAL A 36 0.86 15.18 -4.04
C VAL A 36 -0.43 16.01 -4.10
N LEU A 37 -1.57 15.35 -3.92
CA LEU A 37 -2.88 15.98 -3.83
C LEU A 37 -3.18 16.43 -2.39
N SER A 38 -2.90 15.56 -1.42
CA SER A 38 -3.15 15.82 0.00
C SER A 38 -2.20 15.02 0.89
N LYS A 39 -2.09 15.41 2.16
CA LYS A 39 -1.33 14.72 3.21
C LYS A 39 -2.07 14.81 4.53
N GLU A 40 -1.90 13.80 5.38
CA GLU A 40 -2.68 13.69 6.63
C GLU A 40 -4.18 13.88 6.36
N HIS A 41 -4.69 13.24 5.31
CA HIS A 41 -6.05 13.44 4.85
C HIS A 41 -7.01 12.63 5.70
N ALA A 42 -7.89 13.29 6.44
CA ALA A 42 -8.91 12.61 7.23
C ALA A 42 -9.91 11.91 6.31
N TRP A 43 -10.12 10.62 6.52
CA TRP A 43 -11.12 9.83 5.78
C TRP A 43 -12.13 9.21 6.74
N LYS A 44 -13.31 8.93 6.21
CA LYS A 44 -14.35 8.17 6.92
C LYS A 44 -15.06 7.25 5.93
N ASN A 45 -15.12 5.96 6.27
CA ASN A 45 -15.95 5.00 5.56
C ASN A 45 -17.32 4.94 6.25
N GLU A 46 -18.34 5.55 5.65
CA GLU A 46 -19.70 5.55 6.21
C GLU A 46 -20.35 4.16 6.25
N ALA A 47 -19.92 3.22 5.39
CA ALA A 47 -20.47 1.88 5.36
C ALA A 47 -20.05 1.04 6.57
N THR A 48 -18.81 1.23 7.03
CA THR A 48 -18.23 0.47 8.15
C THR A 48 -18.16 1.28 9.45
N GLY A 49 -18.30 2.61 9.35
CA GLY A 49 -18.09 3.54 10.45
C GLY A 49 -16.62 3.79 10.79
N SER A 50 -15.69 3.18 10.04
CA SER A 50 -14.24 3.35 10.21
C SER A 50 -13.79 4.75 9.79
N SER A 51 -12.73 5.24 10.40
CA SER A 51 -12.12 6.52 10.04
C SER A 51 -10.65 6.55 10.42
N GLY A 52 -9.91 7.47 9.81
CA GLY A 52 -8.49 7.62 10.06
C GLY A 52 -7.89 8.75 9.25
N PHE A 53 -6.58 8.68 9.05
CA PHE A 53 -5.84 9.62 8.22
C PHE A 53 -5.05 8.82 7.18
N ILE A 54 -5.05 9.31 5.93
CA ILE A 54 -4.15 8.82 4.88
C ILE A 54 -2.90 9.70 4.91
N ASP A 55 -1.73 9.06 4.99
CA ASP A 55 -0.45 9.78 5.06
C ASP A 55 -0.22 10.67 3.83
N LEU A 56 -0.37 10.11 2.62
CA LEU A 56 -0.28 10.85 1.36
C LEU A 56 -1.30 10.37 0.33
N ILE A 57 -1.87 11.30 -0.41
CA ILE A 57 -2.69 11.04 -1.59
C ILE A 57 -1.96 11.59 -2.79
N LEU A 58 -1.66 10.73 -3.76
CA LEU A 58 -1.01 11.13 -5.01
C LEU A 58 -2.01 11.01 -6.16
N GLN A 59 -1.89 11.89 -7.14
CA GLN A 59 -2.70 11.85 -8.35
C GLN A 59 -1.79 11.89 -9.58
N ASP A 60 -2.14 11.12 -10.60
CA ASP A 60 -1.45 11.16 -11.89
C ASP A 60 -1.80 12.43 -12.69
N SER A 61 -1.05 12.71 -13.76
CA SER A 61 -1.26 13.91 -14.58
C SER A 61 -2.54 13.90 -15.40
N GLU A 62 -3.06 12.72 -15.75
CA GLU A 62 -4.33 12.59 -16.48
C GLU A 62 -5.54 12.59 -15.53
N GLU A 63 -5.28 12.58 -14.21
CA GLU A 63 -6.27 12.58 -13.15
C GLU A 63 -7.27 11.41 -13.22
N ILE A 64 -6.84 10.28 -13.77
CA ILE A 64 -7.62 9.03 -13.85
C ILE A 64 -7.15 7.99 -12.83
N MET A 65 -6.03 8.25 -12.16
CA MET A 65 -5.44 7.38 -11.15
C MET A 65 -5.08 8.18 -9.89
N VAL A 66 -5.44 7.62 -8.74
CA VAL A 66 -5.11 8.12 -7.41
C VAL A 66 -4.38 7.02 -6.66
N MET A 67 -3.27 7.35 -6.00
CA MET A 67 -2.60 6.45 -5.06
C MET A 67 -2.89 6.90 -3.63
N ILE A 68 -3.44 5.98 -2.86
CA ILE A 68 -3.65 6.12 -1.42
C ILE A 68 -2.45 5.48 -0.74
N VAL A 69 -1.59 6.30 -0.14
CA VAL A 69 -0.27 5.90 0.35
C VAL A 69 -0.24 5.91 1.87
N GLU A 70 0.13 4.78 2.46
CA GLU A 70 0.48 4.63 3.88
C GLU A 70 2.00 4.50 4.01
N CYS A 71 2.61 5.22 4.94
CA CYS A 71 4.05 5.22 5.20
C CYS A 71 4.37 4.45 6.48
N LYS A 72 5.01 3.28 6.35
CA LYS A 72 5.45 2.49 7.50
C LYS A 72 6.95 2.54 7.71
N ARG A 73 7.37 3.34 8.68
CA ARG A 73 8.74 3.25 9.18
C ARG A 73 8.89 2.05 10.11
N VAL A 74 9.88 1.22 9.83
CA VAL A 74 10.34 0.14 10.70
C VAL A 74 11.86 0.23 10.89
N LYS A 75 12.36 -0.23 12.04
CA LYS A 75 13.80 -0.25 12.34
C LYS A 75 14.34 -1.66 12.17
N ASP A 76 15.44 -1.79 11.44
CA ASP A 76 16.29 -2.99 11.35
C ASP A 76 15.51 -4.30 11.20
N THR A 77 14.52 -4.32 10.30
CA THR A 77 13.66 -5.49 10.07
C THR A 77 13.41 -5.68 8.58
N SER A 78 13.14 -6.93 8.23
CA SER A 78 12.73 -7.34 6.88
C SER A 78 11.29 -7.85 6.91
N TRP A 79 10.59 -7.59 5.81
CA TRP A 79 9.28 -8.19 5.54
C TRP A 79 9.51 -9.34 4.55
N VAL A 80 9.23 -10.56 4.98
CA VAL A 80 9.52 -11.78 4.24
C VAL A 80 8.23 -12.31 3.64
N PHE A 81 8.10 -12.23 2.33
CA PHE A 81 6.93 -12.66 1.58
C PHE A 81 7.13 -14.08 1.08
N LEU A 82 6.16 -14.95 1.37
CA LEU A 82 6.20 -16.35 0.97
C LEU A 82 5.72 -16.49 -0.47
N VAL A 83 6.59 -16.96 -1.37
CA VAL A 83 6.29 -17.12 -2.79
C VAL A 83 6.61 -18.54 -3.23
N PRO A 84 5.60 -19.42 -3.37
CA PRO A 84 5.78 -20.78 -3.87
C PRO A 84 6.47 -20.83 -5.25
N ASP A 85 7.36 -21.79 -5.46
CA ASP A 85 8.11 -21.94 -6.73
C ASP A 85 7.22 -22.37 -7.91
N ASN A 86 6.04 -22.91 -7.64
CA ASN A 86 5.04 -23.24 -8.64
C ASN A 86 4.18 -22.03 -9.08
N MET A 87 4.35 -20.86 -8.44
CA MET A 87 3.66 -19.64 -8.85
C MET A 87 4.33 -19.04 -10.09
N PRO A 88 3.54 -18.46 -11.00
CA PRO A 88 4.10 -17.77 -12.15
C PRO A 88 4.99 -16.59 -11.73
N PRO A 89 5.90 -16.15 -12.61
CA PRO A 89 6.83 -15.06 -12.33
C PRO A 89 6.11 -13.73 -12.09
N LYS A 90 6.87 -12.65 -11.98
CA LYS A 90 6.34 -11.30 -11.73
C LYS A 90 5.12 -10.99 -12.59
N ARG A 91 4.12 -10.37 -11.97
CA ARG A 91 2.86 -9.96 -12.60
C ARG A 91 2.76 -8.44 -12.65
N ASN A 92 2.10 -7.94 -13.68
CA ASN A 92 1.73 -6.54 -13.82
C ASN A 92 0.26 -6.31 -13.45
N LYS A 93 -0.27 -7.05 -12.47
CA LYS A 93 -1.69 -6.96 -12.09
C LYS A 93 -1.81 -6.72 -10.59
N THR A 94 -2.79 -5.91 -10.20
CA THR A 94 -3.14 -5.72 -8.79
C THR A 94 -4.63 -5.36 -8.67
N LYS A 95 -5.18 -5.50 -7.46
CA LYS A 95 -6.54 -5.04 -7.17
C LYS A 95 -6.55 -3.53 -6.97
N VAL A 96 -7.50 -2.88 -7.61
CA VAL A 96 -7.74 -1.44 -7.49
C VAL A 96 -9.22 -1.19 -7.25
N TRP A 97 -9.53 -0.10 -6.57
CA TRP A 97 -10.90 0.36 -6.48
C TRP A 97 -11.20 1.24 -7.69
N PHE A 98 -12.29 0.98 -8.38
CA PHE A 98 -12.76 1.81 -9.48
C PHE A 98 -13.99 2.58 -9.06
N THR A 99 -14.08 3.85 -9.45
CA THR A 99 -15.30 4.66 -9.32
C THR A 99 -15.61 5.36 -10.63
N GLU A 100 -16.84 5.16 -11.10
CA GLU A 100 -17.42 5.84 -12.24
C GLU A 100 -18.27 7.01 -11.75
N ILE A 101 -17.99 8.21 -12.28
CA ILE A 101 -18.71 9.43 -11.95
C ILE A 101 -19.38 9.98 -13.19
N GLU A 102 -20.69 10.21 -13.12
CA GLU A 102 -21.48 10.85 -14.16
C GLU A 102 -22.32 11.98 -13.53
N ASN A 103 -22.28 13.18 -14.11
CA ASN A 103 -23.02 14.34 -13.62
C ASN A 103 -22.83 14.60 -12.10
N LYS A 104 -21.58 14.47 -11.63
CA LYS A 104 -21.19 14.62 -10.21
C LYS A 104 -21.84 13.62 -9.26
N LYS A 105 -22.25 12.46 -9.78
CA LYS A 105 -22.77 11.35 -8.98
C LYS A 105 -21.99 10.09 -9.29
N VAL A 106 -21.68 9.34 -8.25
CA VAL A 106 -21.16 7.98 -8.39
C VAL A 106 -22.25 7.11 -9.02
N THR A 107 -21.95 6.51 -10.17
CA THR A 107 -22.84 5.56 -10.86
C THR A 107 -22.46 4.12 -10.57
N LYS A 108 -21.15 3.85 -10.39
CA LYS A 108 -20.61 2.54 -10.07
C LYS A 108 -19.35 2.68 -9.23
N SER A 109 -19.18 1.80 -8.25
CA SER A 109 -17.90 1.57 -7.60
C SER A 109 -17.73 0.10 -7.27
N TYR A 110 -16.54 -0.44 -7.53
CA TYR A 110 -16.22 -1.84 -7.26
C TYR A 110 -14.70 -2.07 -7.29
N TRP A 111 -14.26 -3.15 -6.64
CA TRP A 111 -12.90 -3.67 -6.78
C TRP A 111 -12.75 -4.40 -8.13
N GLU A 112 -11.69 -4.10 -8.86
CA GLU A 112 -11.31 -4.83 -10.07
C GLU A 112 -9.81 -5.06 -10.17
N VAL A 113 -9.39 -5.87 -11.14
CA VAL A 113 -7.97 -6.14 -11.40
C VAL A 113 -7.49 -5.24 -12.54
N ALA A 114 -6.62 -4.29 -12.22
CA ALA A 114 -6.00 -3.42 -13.20
C ALA A 114 -4.57 -3.87 -13.52
N ARG A 115 -4.06 -3.41 -14.67
CA ARG A 115 -2.64 -3.57 -15.00
C ARG A 115 -1.83 -2.42 -14.40
N VAL A 116 -0.74 -2.75 -13.72
CA VAL A 116 0.14 -1.77 -13.07
C VAL A 116 1.60 -2.02 -13.45
N ILE A 117 2.36 -0.93 -13.46
CA ILE A 117 3.82 -0.96 -13.56
C ILE A 117 4.42 -0.37 -12.28
N PRO A 118 5.56 -0.88 -11.80
CA PRO A 118 6.33 -2.00 -12.36
C PRO A 118 5.71 -3.38 -12.07
N GLU A 119 6.19 -4.40 -12.78
CA GLU A 119 5.90 -5.81 -12.45
C GLU A 119 6.50 -6.19 -11.09
N SER A 120 5.75 -6.96 -10.29
CA SER A 120 6.18 -7.41 -8.97
C SER A 120 5.83 -8.87 -8.73
N PHE A 121 6.49 -9.49 -7.75
CA PHE A 121 6.04 -10.79 -7.25
C PHE A 121 4.77 -10.60 -6.41
N GLU A 122 3.93 -11.63 -6.43
CA GLU A 122 2.70 -11.67 -5.66
C GLU A 122 2.86 -12.64 -4.50
N SER A 123 2.33 -12.29 -3.33
CA SER A 123 2.29 -13.16 -2.17
C SER A 123 1.00 -12.91 -1.40
N GLU A 124 0.48 -13.96 -0.77
CA GLU A 124 -0.66 -13.89 0.14
C GLU A 124 -0.21 -13.76 1.61
N PHE A 125 1.05 -14.10 1.89
CA PHE A 125 1.56 -14.23 3.26
C PHE A 125 2.84 -13.43 3.45
N CYS A 126 2.89 -12.64 4.53
CA CYS A 126 4.07 -11.90 4.92
C CYS A 126 4.44 -12.21 6.37
N VAL A 127 5.69 -12.61 6.58
CA VAL A 127 6.29 -12.82 7.89
C VAL A 127 7.11 -11.59 8.25
N VAL A 128 6.79 -10.98 9.39
CA VAL A 128 7.54 -9.84 9.93
C VAL A 128 8.13 -10.22 11.28
N MET A 129 9.44 -10.07 11.40
CA MET A 129 10.17 -10.40 12.62
C MET A 129 9.66 -9.58 13.82
N GLY A 130 9.35 -10.26 14.93
CA GLY A 130 8.94 -9.63 16.18
C GLY A 130 7.48 -9.15 16.24
N GLN A 131 6.62 -9.56 15.32
CA GLN A 131 5.17 -9.26 15.41
C GLN A 131 4.48 -10.01 16.56
N ASN A 132 3.49 -9.34 17.16
CA ASN A 132 2.61 -9.93 18.16
C ASN A 132 1.59 -10.88 17.47
N LYS A 133 1.31 -12.04 18.07
CA LYS A 133 0.55 -13.14 17.44
C LYS A 133 -0.96 -12.88 17.28
N GLU A 134 -1.52 -11.90 17.98
CA GLU A 134 -2.97 -11.70 18.05
C GLU A 134 -3.58 -11.00 16.82
N LYS A 135 -2.82 -10.08 16.18
CA LYS A 135 -3.14 -9.50 14.86
C LYS A 135 -1.83 -9.08 14.19
N PRO A 136 -1.40 -9.78 13.13
CA PRO A 136 -0.17 -9.42 12.45
C PRO A 136 -0.31 -8.02 11.83
N LEU A 137 0.77 -7.24 11.96
CA LEU A 137 0.77 -5.77 11.75
C LEU A 137 0.37 -5.43 10.31
N LEU A 138 0.75 -6.25 9.34
CA LEU A 138 0.55 -5.94 7.94
C LEU A 138 -0.92 -6.07 7.55
N GLU A 139 -1.60 -7.12 8.00
CA GLU A 139 -3.01 -7.41 7.75
C GLU A 139 -3.92 -6.33 8.32
N ARG A 140 -3.58 -5.82 9.51
CA ARG A 140 -4.28 -4.65 10.07
C ARG A 140 -4.04 -3.41 9.22
N LEU A 141 -2.78 -3.10 8.91
CA LEU A 141 -2.44 -1.92 8.11
C LEU A 141 -3.10 -1.96 6.72
N THR A 142 -3.13 -3.12 6.09
CA THR A 142 -3.71 -3.28 4.76
C THR A 142 -5.23 -3.24 4.82
N GLY A 143 -5.85 -3.75 5.89
CA GLY A 143 -7.28 -3.60 6.13
C GLY A 143 -7.67 -2.13 6.28
N ASP A 144 -6.95 -1.39 7.12
CA ASP A 144 -7.19 0.06 7.30
C ASP A 144 -6.93 0.83 5.99
N LEU A 145 -5.92 0.44 5.22
CA LEU A 145 -5.61 1.06 3.92
C LEU A 145 -6.71 0.79 2.88
N VAL A 146 -7.24 -0.44 2.80
CA VAL A 146 -8.38 -0.79 1.92
C VAL A 146 -9.62 0.03 2.29
N GLU A 147 -9.95 0.13 3.58
CA GLU A 147 -11.05 0.95 4.08
C GLU A 147 -10.87 2.44 3.76
N SER A 148 -9.63 2.93 3.86
CA SER A 148 -9.31 4.32 3.53
C SER A 148 -9.48 4.63 2.04
N VAL A 149 -9.20 3.66 1.16
CA VAL A 149 -9.42 3.80 -0.29
C VAL A 149 -10.89 3.96 -0.58
N GLU A 150 -11.74 3.11 -0.02
CA GLU A 150 -13.19 3.17 -0.21
C GLU A 150 -13.78 4.48 0.36
N GLY A 151 -13.37 4.83 1.59
CA GLY A 151 -13.80 6.07 2.24
C GLY A 151 -13.38 7.31 1.45
N PHE A 152 -12.12 7.38 1.02
CA PHE A 152 -11.64 8.51 0.23
C PHE A 152 -12.29 8.57 -1.15
N ALA A 153 -12.46 7.46 -1.86
CA ALA A 153 -13.07 7.46 -3.20
C ALA A 153 -14.48 8.07 -3.23
N ILE A 154 -15.25 7.91 -2.15
CA ILE A 154 -16.55 8.56 -1.98
C ILE A 154 -16.38 10.07 -1.79
N GLN A 155 -15.47 10.49 -0.91
CA GLN A 155 -15.20 11.91 -0.60
C GLN A 155 -14.61 12.66 -1.80
N ASP A 156 -13.71 12.01 -2.56
CA ASP A 156 -13.06 12.58 -3.74
C ASP A 156 -14.07 12.99 -4.80
N THR A 157 -15.24 12.34 -4.87
CA THR A 157 -16.32 12.72 -5.80
C THR A 157 -16.94 14.09 -5.47
N GLU A 158 -16.89 14.53 -4.22
CA GLU A 158 -17.33 15.87 -3.81
C GLU A 158 -16.28 16.94 -4.16
N VAL A 159 -14.99 16.55 -4.16
CA VAL A 159 -13.85 17.45 -4.39
C VAL A 159 -13.52 17.58 -5.87
N LEU A 160 -13.66 16.50 -6.65
CA LEU A 160 -13.42 16.49 -8.08
C LEU A 160 -14.54 17.21 -8.81
N ASN A 161 -14.29 18.48 -9.18
CA ASN A 161 -15.20 19.32 -9.96
C ASN A 161 -15.19 18.94 -11.46
N LYS A 162 -15.41 17.66 -11.75
CA LYS A 162 -15.36 17.08 -13.09
C LYS A 162 -16.76 17.12 -13.70
N ASN A 163 -17.00 18.08 -14.59
CA ASN A 163 -18.28 18.27 -15.30
C ASN A 163 -18.52 17.24 -16.42
N GLN A 164 -17.80 16.12 -16.43
CA GLN A 164 -17.87 15.09 -17.48
C GLN A 164 -17.83 13.68 -16.88
N TYR A 165 -18.27 12.69 -17.66
CA TYR A 165 -18.12 11.27 -17.35
C TYR A 165 -16.65 10.92 -17.17
N ILE A 166 -16.25 10.47 -15.97
CA ILE A 166 -14.87 10.10 -15.67
C ILE A 166 -14.87 8.83 -14.82
N GLY A 167 -14.08 7.85 -15.24
CA GLY A 167 -13.69 6.70 -14.42
C GLY A 167 -12.36 6.99 -13.73
N CYS A 168 -12.27 6.70 -12.44
CA CYS A 168 -11.07 6.89 -11.64
C CYS A 168 -10.69 5.59 -10.91
N TYR A 169 -9.40 5.26 -10.96
CA TYR A 169 -8.82 4.11 -10.27
C TYR A 169 -8.07 4.58 -9.02
N TYR A 170 -8.31 3.92 -7.90
CA TYR A 170 -7.64 4.16 -6.63
C TYR A 170 -6.79 2.95 -6.27
N LEU A 171 -5.49 3.18 -6.13
CA LEU A 171 -4.49 2.16 -5.82
C LEU A 171 -4.02 2.32 -4.37
N SER A 172 -4.10 1.25 -3.59
CA SER A 172 -3.49 1.17 -2.26
C SER A 172 -1.99 0.91 -2.36
N VAL A 173 -1.18 1.73 -1.71
CA VAL A 173 0.28 1.60 -1.70
C VAL A 173 0.82 1.74 -0.27
N LEU A 174 1.62 0.77 0.15
CA LEU A 174 2.34 0.83 1.41
C LEU A 174 3.83 1.08 1.13
N VAL A 175 4.35 2.22 1.58
CA VAL A 175 5.78 2.56 1.46
C VAL A 175 6.45 2.31 2.81
N THR A 176 7.57 1.58 2.80
CA THR A 176 8.24 1.16 4.03
C THR A 176 9.74 1.34 3.97
N THR A 177 10.37 1.44 5.14
CA THR A 177 11.83 1.36 5.30
C THR A 177 12.32 -0.07 5.55
N ALA A 178 11.41 -1.05 5.56
CA ALA A 178 11.77 -2.46 5.66
C ALA A 178 12.48 -2.92 4.39
N ASP A 179 13.44 -3.84 4.54
CA ASP A 179 13.88 -4.63 3.40
C ASP A 179 12.75 -5.60 3.01
N LEU A 180 12.31 -5.56 1.76
CA LEU A 180 11.37 -6.55 1.24
C LEU A 180 12.15 -7.77 0.74
N LYS A 181 11.84 -8.94 1.31
CA LYS A 181 12.47 -10.22 0.97
C LYS A 181 11.42 -11.14 0.37
N LYS A 182 11.69 -11.69 -0.80
CA LYS A 182 10.98 -12.84 -1.34
C LYS A 182 11.61 -14.11 -0.77
N CYS A 183 10.80 -15.00 -0.21
CA CYS A 183 11.17 -16.35 0.19
C CYS A 183 10.57 -17.35 -0.81
N CYS A 184 11.42 -17.93 -1.64
CA CYS A 184 11.10 -19.00 -2.58
C CYS A 184 11.20 -20.36 -1.90
N PHE A 185 10.21 -21.21 -2.10
CA PHE A 185 10.15 -22.55 -1.54
C PHE A 185 9.23 -23.47 -2.38
N ASN A 186 9.46 -24.77 -2.27
CA ASN A 186 8.58 -25.79 -2.82
C ASN A 186 7.48 -26.16 -1.81
N PRO A 187 6.18 -25.96 -2.12
CA PRO A 187 5.09 -26.32 -1.21
C PRO A 187 5.05 -27.82 -0.84
N ASP A 188 5.52 -28.69 -1.73
CA ASP A 188 5.54 -30.14 -1.49
C ASP A 188 6.60 -30.55 -0.45
N GLU A 189 7.50 -29.64 -0.07
CA GLU A 189 8.51 -29.85 0.98
C GLU A 189 8.06 -29.35 2.35
N ILE A 190 6.83 -28.84 2.48
CA ILE A 190 6.27 -28.46 3.78
C ILE A 190 5.95 -29.74 4.56
N SER A 191 6.62 -29.92 5.70
CA SER A 191 6.29 -30.98 6.66
C SER A 191 4.92 -30.73 7.28
N LEU A 192 4.00 -31.69 7.18
CA LEU A 192 2.69 -31.60 7.85
C LEU A 192 2.76 -31.90 9.35
N ASP A 193 3.86 -32.51 9.81
CA ASP A 193 4.04 -32.84 11.23
C ASP A 193 4.39 -31.61 12.07
N ASP A 194 5.17 -30.68 11.51
CA ASP A 194 5.63 -29.48 12.23
C ASP A 194 5.48 -28.15 11.48
N GLY A 195 4.99 -28.18 10.23
CA GLY A 195 4.71 -26.99 9.42
C GLY A 195 5.96 -26.29 8.90
N LYS A 196 7.14 -26.92 8.94
CA LYS A 196 8.40 -26.31 8.54
C LYS A 196 8.78 -26.61 7.10
N ILE A 197 9.59 -25.70 6.54
CA ILE A 197 10.23 -25.82 5.23
C ILE A 197 11.74 -25.92 5.48
N GLU A 198 12.40 -26.93 4.91
CA GLU A 198 13.86 -27.09 5.04
C GLU A 198 14.61 -26.24 4.02
N ASN A 199 14.20 -26.27 2.75
CA ASN A 199 14.88 -25.58 1.67
C ASN A 199 14.15 -24.28 1.31
N MET A 200 14.81 -23.15 1.59
CA MET A 200 14.30 -21.82 1.28
C MET A 200 15.38 -20.96 0.64
N ALA A 201 15.01 -20.15 -0.34
CA ALA A 201 15.87 -19.16 -0.96
C ALA A 201 15.32 -17.74 -0.75
N PHE A 202 16.19 -16.81 -0.37
CA PHE A 202 15.80 -15.43 -0.07
C PHE A 202 16.40 -14.44 -1.07
N GLU A 203 15.58 -13.51 -1.58
CA GLU A 203 15.99 -12.46 -2.51
C GLU A 203 15.45 -11.10 -2.04
N THR A 204 16.27 -10.05 -2.03
CA THR A 204 15.77 -8.68 -1.83
C THR A 204 15.09 -8.19 -3.09
N VAL A 205 13.89 -7.64 -2.96
CA VAL A 205 13.10 -7.09 -4.08
C VAL A 205 12.66 -5.66 -3.78
N PRO A 206 12.48 -4.81 -4.81
CA PRO A 206 12.09 -3.42 -4.59
C PRO A 206 10.58 -3.25 -4.36
N TYR A 207 9.76 -4.18 -4.88
CA TYR A 207 8.30 -4.10 -4.85
C TYR A 207 7.69 -5.49 -4.67
N MET A 208 6.60 -5.56 -3.93
CA MET A 208 5.77 -6.75 -3.73
C MET A 208 4.30 -6.35 -3.87
N SER A 209 3.51 -7.19 -4.54
CA SER A 209 2.05 -7.11 -4.48
C SER A 209 1.55 -8.10 -3.43
N LEU A 210 0.82 -7.59 -2.45
CA LEU A 210 0.13 -8.42 -1.47
C LEU A 210 -1.27 -8.69 -2.00
N PHE A 211 -1.61 -9.95 -2.25
CA PHE A 211 -2.94 -10.33 -2.71
C PHE A 211 -3.84 -10.54 -1.49
N ILE A 212 -4.75 -9.60 -1.26
CA ILE A 212 -5.77 -9.62 -0.20
C ILE A 212 -7.12 -9.50 -0.87
#